data_AF-A0A928XSE4-F1
#
_entry.id   AF-A0A928XSE4-F1
#
_cell.length_a   1.000
_cell.length_b   1.000
_cell.length_c   1.000
_cell.angle_alpha   90.00
_cell.angle_beta   90.00
_cell.angle_gamma   90.00
#
_symmetry.space_group_name_H-M   'P 1'
#
loop_
_entity.id
_entity.type
_entity.pdbx_description
1 polymer ?
#
loop_
_entity_poly.entity_id
_entity_poly.type
_entity_poly.pdbx_seq_one_letter_code
_entity_poly.pdbx_strand_id
1 'polypeptide(L)'
;MKTTHRCPKCQSDRILHIATVADRYGEHLNSEASVPMKIAHYVRSAGSLLGLALTRSERAGELEAGVCPRCGYTELYTKDPQNIIVDGTNVRELIAPR
;
A
#
# COMPACT_ATOMS: atom_id res chain seq x y z
N MET A 1 0.34 14.38 -8.03
CA MET A 1 -1.01 14.44 -8.66
C MET A 1 -2.12 14.66 -7.62
N LYS A 2 -2.10 13.98 -6.47
CA LYS A 2 -3.12 14.06 -5.40
C LYS A 2 -3.38 15.47 -4.86
N THR A 3 -2.35 16.29 -4.68
CA THR A 3 -2.48 17.65 -4.15
C THR A 3 -2.66 18.69 -5.25
N THR A 4 -1.92 18.54 -6.35
CA THR A 4 -1.87 19.52 -7.43
C THR A 4 -2.95 19.36 -8.49
N HIS A 5 -3.62 18.20 -8.53
CA HIS A 5 -4.54 17.78 -9.61
C HIS A 5 -3.94 17.91 -11.02
N ARG A 6 -2.60 17.85 -11.14
CA ARG A 6 -1.89 17.94 -12.43
C ARG A 6 -0.92 16.78 -12.61
N CYS A 7 -0.86 16.25 -13.83
CA CYS A 7 0.10 15.22 -14.22
C CYS A 7 1.51 15.81 -14.38
N PRO A 8 2.53 15.32 -13.65
CA PRO A 8 3.89 15.86 -13.76
C PRO A 8 4.53 15.60 -15.13
N LYS A 9 4.10 14.55 -15.83
CA LYS A 9 4.65 14.15 -17.13
C LYS A 9 4.15 14.99 -18.31
N CYS A 10 2.87 15.35 -18.34
CA CYS A 10 2.25 16.03 -19.50
C CYS A 10 1.41 17.26 -19.15
N GLN A 11 1.41 17.68 -17.88
CA GLN A 11 0.72 18.87 -17.36
C GLN A 11 -0.81 18.88 -17.51
N SER A 12 -1.43 17.79 -17.95
CA SER A 12 -2.89 17.62 -17.95
C SER A 12 -3.46 17.80 -16.54
N ASP A 13 -4.60 18.46 -16.46
CA ASP A 13 -5.39 18.76 -15.25
C ASP A 13 -6.52 17.76 -15.00
N ARG A 14 -6.66 16.73 -15.86
CA ARG A 14 -7.59 15.63 -15.65
C ARG A 14 -6.85 14.48 -14.97
N ILE A 15 -7.30 14.10 -13.78
CA ILE A 15 -6.74 12.99 -13.02
C ILE A 15 -7.85 12.03 -12.63
N LEU A 16 -7.64 10.74 -12.89
CA LEU A 16 -8.48 9.67 -12.33
C LEU A 16 -7.93 9.32 -10.95
N HIS A 17 -8.76 9.46 -9.93
CA HIS A 17 -8.43 9.03 -8.58
C HIS A 17 -8.96 7.62 -8.33
N ILE A 18 -8.05 6.69 -8.06
CA ILE A 18 -8.36 5.32 -7.68
C ILE A 18 -8.24 5.25 -6.15
N ALA A 19 -9.38 5.26 -5.46
CA ALA A 19 -9.41 5.28 -4.00
C ALA A 19 -8.76 4.03 -3.37
N THR A 20 -8.79 2.89 -4.05
CA THR A 20 -8.18 1.65 -3.57
C THR A 20 -7.56 0.90 -4.75
N VAL A 21 -6.26 0.63 -4.69
CA VAL A 21 -5.58 -0.24 -5.65
C VAL A 21 -5.78 -1.70 -5.23
N ALA A 22 -6.23 -2.53 -6.15
CA ALA A 22 -6.45 -3.96 -5.93
C ALA A 22 -5.14 -4.76 -6.01
N ASP A 23 -4.93 -5.72 -5.10
CA ASP A 23 -3.84 -6.72 -5.16
C ASP A 23 -4.28 -7.94 -5.98
N ARG A 24 -5.43 -8.52 -5.58
CA ARG A 24 -6.04 -9.68 -6.20
C ARG A 24 -7.52 -9.44 -6.41
N TYR A 25 -8.00 -9.85 -7.57
CA TYR A 25 -9.42 -9.96 -7.87
C TYR A 25 -9.78 -11.44 -7.82
N GLY A 26 -10.66 -11.82 -6.88
CA GLY A 26 -11.30 -13.14 -6.79
C GLY A 26 -10.42 -14.37 -7.05
N GLU A 27 -9.71 -14.88 -6.04
CA GLU A 27 -9.18 -16.27 -6.09
C GLU A 27 -10.28 -17.33 -5.84
N HIS A 28 -11.50 -16.89 -5.51
CA HIS A 28 -12.66 -17.74 -5.32
C HIS A 28 -13.77 -17.30 -6.27
N LEU A 29 -14.40 -18.26 -6.96
CA LEU A 29 -15.51 -18.08 -7.91
C LEU A 29 -16.71 -17.31 -7.33
N ASN A 30 -16.77 -17.15 -6.00
CA ASN A 30 -17.87 -16.50 -5.27
C ASN A 30 -17.45 -15.19 -4.56
N SER A 31 -16.22 -14.71 -4.77
CA SER A 31 -15.70 -13.50 -4.11
C SER A 31 -15.43 -12.41 -5.14
N GLU A 32 -16.44 -11.57 -5.39
CA GLU A 32 -16.32 -10.35 -6.22
C GLU A 32 -15.53 -9.22 -5.52
N ALA A 33 -15.17 -9.40 -4.24
CA ALA A 33 -14.45 -8.39 -3.49
C ALA A 33 -12.97 -8.35 -3.88
N SER A 34 -12.56 -7.24 -4.47
CA SER A 34 -11.14 -6.88 -4.64
C SER A 34 -10.48 -6.71 -3.26
N VAL A 35 -9.33 -7.36 -3.05
CA VAL A 35 -8.52 -7.16 -1.83
C VAL A 35 -7.61 -5.94 -2.02
N PRO A 36 -7.62 -4.94 -1.11
CA PRO A 36 -6.71 -3.79 -1.18
C PRO A 36 -5.25 -4.21 -1.16
N MET A 37 -4.43 -3.62 -2.03
CA MET A 37 -2.99 -3.80 -2.06
C MET A 37 -2.34 -3.16 -0.83
N LYS A 38 -1.53 -3.95 -0.14
CA LYS A 38 -0.76 -3.56 1.05
C LYS A 38 0.72 -3.61 0.69
N ILE A 39 1.47 -2.57 1.02
CA ILE A 39 2.91 -2.47 0.69
C ILE A 39 3.85 -3.08 1.72
N ALA A 40 3.39 -3.26 2.96
CA ALA A 40 4.19 -3.83 4.04
C ALA A 40 3.59 -5.14 4.53
N HIS A 41 4.46 -6.12 4.79
CA HIS A 41 4.13 -7.38 5.41
C HIS A 41 5.17 -7.68 6.49
N TYR A 42 4.72 -7.97 7.71
CA TYR A 42 5.59 -8.24 8.83
C TYR A 42 4.97 -9.28 9.76
N VAL A 43 5.82 -9.95 10.54
CA VAL A 43 5.44 -11.00 11.47
C VAL A 43 5.64 -10.47 12.89
N ARG A 44 4.58 -10.50 13.70
CA ARG A 44 4.64 -10.14 15.12
C ARG A 44 4.53 -11.39 15.99
N SER A 45 5.25 -11.40 17.12
CA SER A 45 5.01 -12.40 18.16
C SER A 45 3.67 -12.11 18.82
N ALA A 46 2.78 -13.09 18.81
CA ALA A 46 1.47 -13.05 19.46
C ALA A 46 1.52 -13.67 20.88
N GLY A 47 2.70 -14.05 21.36
CA GLY A 47 2.93 -14.67 22.67
C GLY A 47 3.49 -16.09 22.56
N SER A 48 3.37 -16.85 23.64
CA SER A 48 3.68 -18.28 23.65
C SER A 48 2.53 -19.08 24.26
N LEU A 49 2.25 -20.25 23.68
CA LEU A 49 1.27 -21.19 24.21
C LEU A 49 1.95 -22.55 24.32
N LEU A 50 1.99 -23.13 25.53
CA LEU A 50 2.65 -24.41 25.80
C LEU A 50 4.13 -24.44 25.38
N GLY A 51 4.83 -23.30 25.50
CA GLY A 51 6.24 -23.18 25.11
C GLY A 51 6.50 -22.99 23.60
N LEU A 52 5.45 -23.00 22.77
CA LEU A 52 5.56 -22.68 21.35
C LEU A 52 5.33 -21.18 21.11
N ALA A 53 6.23 -20.55 20.37
CA ALA A 53 6.07 -19.16 19.96
C ALA A 53 4.93 -19.06 18.94
N LEU A 54 3.94 -18.23 19.24
CA LEU A 54 2.86 -17.89 18.31
C LEU A 54 3.27 -16.64 17.54
N THR A 55 3.18 -16.71 16.21
CA THR A 55 3.42 -15.57 15.35
C THR A 55 2.17 -15.23 14.56
N ARG A 56 1.98 -13.94 14.29
CA ARG A 56 0.88 -13.41 13.49
C ARG A 56 1.45 -12.60 12.33
N SER A 57 1.00 -12.92 11.12
CA SER A 57 1.22 -12.08 9.94
C SER A 57 0.30 -10.87 9.97
N GLU A 58 0.88 -9.71 9.73
CA GLU A 58 0.14 -8.46 9.58
C GLU A 58 0.56 -7.76 8.27
N ARG A 59 -0.38 -7.02 7.66
CA ARG A 59 -0.18 -6.26 6.42
C ARG A 59 -0.63 -4.82 6.62
N ALA A 60 0.15 -3.86 6.14
CA ALA A 60 -0.12 -2.43 6.31
C ALA A 60 0.20 -1.62 5.05
N GLY A 61 -0.29 -0.37 5.04
CA GLY A 61 -0.08 0.59 3.95
C GLY A 61 -0.92 0.26 2.72
N GLU A 62 -2.23 0.54 2.81
CA GLU A 62 -3.10 0.47 1.63
C GLU A 62 -2.68 1.48 0.58
N LEU A 63 -2.81 1.12 -0.69
CA LEU A 63 -2.52 2.03 -1.80
C LEU A 63 -3.78 2.68 -2.37
N GLU A 64 -3.65 3.95 -2.68
CA GLU A 64 -4.49 4.68 -3.64
C GLU A 64 -3.60 5.19 -4.79
N ALA A 65 -4.23 5.60 -5.90
CA ALA A 65 -3.49 6.05 -7.07
C ALA A 65 -4.11 7.27 -7.75
N GLY A 66 -3.25 8.13 -8.30
CA GLY A 66 -3.64 9.12 -9.30
C GLY A 66 -3.16 8.68 -10.68
N VAL A 67 -4.07 8.57 -11.66
CA VAL A 67 -3.74 8.16 -13.04
C VAL A 67 -4.08 9.27 -14.02
N CYS A 68 -3.12 9.64 -14.87
CA CYS A 68 -3.34 10.59 -15.95
C CYS A 68 -3.99 9.87 -17.15
N PRO A 69 -5.23 10.18 -17.52
CA PRO A 69 -5.90 9.51 -18.64
C PRO A 69 -5.28 9.88 -20.00
N ARG A 70 -4.50 10.97 -20.08
CA ARG A 70 -3.86 11.41 -21.32
C ARG A 70 -2.59 10.63 -21.65
N CYS A 71 -1.73 10.38 -20.66
CA CYS A 71 -0.39 9.81 -20.90
C CYS A 71 -0.09 8.55 -20.08
N GLY A 72 -1.04 8.06 -19.28
CA GLY A 72 -0.92 6.86 -18.47
C GLY A 72 0.00 6.97 -17.25
N TYR A 73 0.61 8.13 -16.99
CA TYR A 73 1.43 8.31 -15.79
C TYR A 73 0.61 8.05 -14.53
N THR A 74 1.14 7.18 -13.67
CA THR A 74 0.49 6.73 -12.44
C THR A 74 1.38 7.07 -11.26
N GLU A 75 0.79 7.69 -10.24
CA GLU A 75 1.45 8.01 -8.97
C GLU A 75 0.70 7.26 -7.86
N LEU A 76 1.44 6.49 -7.04
CA LEU A 76 0.90 5.69 -5.94
C LEU A 76 1.10 6.41 -4.62
N TYR A 77 0.09 6.33 -3.74
CA TYR A 77 0.13 6.91 -2.41
C TYR A 77 -0.22 5.86 -1.37
N THR A 78 0.58 5.80 -0.32
CA THR A 78 0.31 4.98 0.85
C THR A 78 -0.68 5.71 1.76
N LYS A 79 -1.81 5.07 2.05
CA LYS A 79 -2.74 5.50 3.10
C LYS A 79 -2.19 5.15 4.46
N ASP A 80 -2.41 6.05 5.41
CA ASP A 80 -2.00 5.92 6.80
C ASP A 80 -0.56 5.40 6.99
N PRO A 81 0.45 6.04 6.36
CA PRO A 81 1.83 5.57 6.44
C PRO A 81 2.36 5.50 7.88
N GLN A 82 1.81 6.27 8.81
CA GLN A 82 2.12 6.23 10.23
C GLN A 82 1.78 4.88 10.90
N ASN A 83 0.92 4.07 10.29
CA ASN A 83 0.55 2.74 10.79
C ASN A 83 1.48 1.62 10.28
N ILE A 84 2.48 1.95 9.45
CA ILE A 84 3.47 0.98 9.00
C ILE A 84 4.51 0.80 10.11
N ILE A 85 4.60 -0.42 10.64
CA ILE A 85 5.55 -0.77 11.70
C ILE A 85 6.94 -0.96 11.09
N VAL A 86 7.93 -0.26 11.65
CA VAL A 86 9.34 -0.42 11.32
C VAL A 86 9.89 -1.58 12.16
N ASP A 87 10.05 -2.75 11.53
CA ASP A 87 10.53 -3.98 12.19
C ASP A 87 12.06 -4.16 12.10
N GLY A 88 12.74 -3.30 11.33
CA GLY A 88 14.18 -3.37 11.09
C GLY A 88 14.61 -4.50 10.15
N THR A 89 13.69 -5.35 9.69
CA THR A 89 13.96 -6.51 8.83
C THR A 89 13.31 -6.33 7.45
N ASN A 90 11.98 -6.26 7.40
CA ASN A 90 11.21 -6.09 6.16
C ASN A 90 10.92 -4.61 5.89
N VAL A 91 10.80 -3.80 6.95
CA VAL A 91 10.57 -2.36 6.88
C VAL A 91 11.63 -1.65 7.70
N ARG A 92 12.37 -0.76 7.05
CA ARG A 92 13.40 0.08 7.68
C ARG A 92 13.27 1.52 7.22
N GLU A 93 13.53 2.45 8.13
CA GLU A 93 13.64 3.87 7.80
C GLU A 93 15.01 4.15 7.17
N LEU A 94 15.01 4.90 6.07
CA LEU A 94 16.23 5.37 5.40
C LEU A 94 16.27 6.88 5.51
N ILE A 95 17.24 7.40 6.26
CA ILE A 95 17.44 8.83 6.45
C ILE A 95 18.56 9.28 5.51
N ALA A 96 18.28 10.27 4.66
CA ALA A 96 19.28 10.85 3.79
C ALA A 96 20.40 11.51 4.62
N PRO A 97 21.67 11.44 4.18
CA PRO A 97 22.74 12.21 4.81
C PRO A 97 22.42 13.70 4.71
N ARG A 98 22.74 14.43 5.79
CA ARG A 98 22.64 15.89 5.83
C ARG A 98 23.70 16.56 4.97
#